data_AF-A0A090N6E1-F1
#
_entry.id   AF-A0A090N6E1-F1
#
_cell.length_a   1.000
_cell.length_b   1.000
_cell.length_c   1.000
_cell.angle_alpha   90.00
_cell.angle_beta   90.00
_cell.angle_gamma   90.00
#
_symmetry.space_group_name_H-M   'P 1'
#
loop_
_entity.id
_entity.type
_entity.pdbx_description
1 polymer ?
#
loop_
_entity_poly.entity_id
_entity_poly.type
_entity_poly.pdbx_seq_one_letter_code
_entity_poly.pdbx_strand_id
1 'polypeptide(L)'
;MISRDYIKEWMRARAQDLVTQELGLRSDFNIHRTLEGQIEAERWTQLDRQLVRDAGKSGIIDLAPRADRQPDEFHALKIGRLRTLEVLGVAGQVGHSQWFIKPEAETVLRELGERGDIIKQMHRALTERGIERGSANYVLAGESLDVPIVGRLIERGLDDELNGTAYAVVDGVDGRTHHIKLSQLDAAGDSRPGSIVELRTFEDARGERRVALAVRADLDIQAQVNATGATWLDRQAVARDPIALSEGGFGAEVRETMDQRAEHLIGEGLAERQSGRVVFARRLLNTLRDRELSALGEKLAAETGLPFNRADSGEYVAGSYRQRFTLASGRFAMIDDGLGFQLVPWSPSLEKQLGRHVSGVARGDGGIDWDFGRKRGLGL
;
A
#
# COMPACT_ATOMS: atom_id res chain seq x y z
N MET A 1 -17.65 -36.83 -31.98
CA MET A 1 -16.94 -37.46 -30.85
C MET A 1 -15.61 -36.73 -30.70
N ILE A 2 -15.50 -35.78 -29.78
CA ILE A 2 -14.22 -35.08 -29.54
C ILE A 2 -13.28 -36.12 -28.94
N SER A 3 -12.17 -36.40 -29.64
CA SER A 3 -11.28 -37.52 -29.35
C SER A 3 -10.67 -37.42 -27.94
N ARG A 4 -10.56 -38.56 -27.26
CA ARG A 4 -9.85 -38.75 -25.97
C ARG A 4 -8.42 -38.23 -26.03
N ASP A 5 -7.80 -38.34 -27.20
CA ASP A 5 -6.45 -37.85 -27.45
C ASP A 5 -6.40 -36.33 -27.49
N TYR A 6 -7.50 -35.64 -27.86
CA TYR A 6 -7.55 -34.17 -27.90
C TYR A 6 -7.57 -33.54 -26.49
N ILE A 7 -8.27 -34.15 -25.53
CA ILE A 7 -8.29 -33.68 -24.13
C ILE A 7 -6.94 -33.99 -23.45
N LYS A 8 -6.35 -35.15 -23.76
CA LYS A 8 -5.02 -35.55 -23.29
C LYS A 8 -3.92 -34.63 -23.83
N GLU A 9 -3.94 -34.36 -25.14
CA GLU A 9 -3.00 -33.46 -25.81
C GLU A 9 -3.17 -32.02 -25.30
N TRP A 10 -4.39 -31.56 -25.03
CA TRP A 10 -4.63 -30.18 -24.58
C TRP A 10 -4.25 -29.95 -23.10
N MET A 11 -4.50 -30.92 -22.21
CA MET A 11 -4.04 -30.85 -20.81
C MET A 11 -2.50 -30.92 -20.73
N ARG A 12 -1.88 -31.73 -21.60
CA ARG A 12 -0.42 -31.91 -21.70
C ARG A 12 0.28 -30.72 -22.36
N ALA A 13 -0.25 -30.22 -23.48
CA ALA A 13 0.28 -29.07 -24.22
C ALA A 13 0.17 -27.75 -23.44
N ARG A 14 -0.87 -27.56 -22.63
CA ARG A 14 -1.05 -26.31 -21.86
C ARG A 14 -0.36 -26.34 -20.49
N ALA A 15 -0.09 -27.51 -19.91
CA ALA A 15 0.82 -27.65 -18.77
C ALA A 15 2.28 -27.33 -19.16
N GLN A 16 2.63 -27.41 -20.45
CA GLN A 16 3.92 -26.98 -21.00
C GLN A 16 4.06 -25.44 -21.15
N ASP A 17 2.96 -24.67 -21.20
CA ASP A 17 2.98 -23.21 -21.48
C ASP A 17 3.31 -22.30 -20.28
N LEU A 18 3.53 -22.85 -19.07
CA LEU A 18 3.86 -22.07 -17.86
C LEU A 18 5.36 -22.07 -17.56
N VAL A 19 6.09 -21.19 -18.25
CA VAL A 19 7.56 -20.97 -18.19
C VAL A 19 8.33 -21.89 -19.14
N THR A 20 8.34 -21.51 -20.42
CA THR A 20 9.40 -21.93 -21.35
C THR A 20 10.44 -20.81 -21.45
N GLN A 21 11.37 -20.77 -20.51
CA GLN A 21 12.72 -20.25 -20.75
C GLN A 21 13.68 -21.04 -19.84
N GLU A 22 14.43 -21.94 -20.49
CA GLU A 22 15.71 -22.55 -20.09
C GLU A 22 15.83 -23.99 -19.55
N LEU A 23 14.79 -24.76 -19.22
CA LEU A 23 15.02 -26.10 -18.60
C LEU A 23 14.13 -27.24 -19.11
N GLY A 24 14.47 -27.81 -20.28
CA GLY A 24 14.26 -29.23 -20.65
C GLY A 24 12.83 -29.82 -20.71
N LEU A 25 12.69 -30.99 -21.37
CA LEU A 25 11.43 -31.74 -21.47
C LEU A 25 10.99 -32.26 -20.09
N ARG A 26 9.90 -31.70 -19.53
CA ARG A 26 9.29 -32.19 -18.28
C ARG A 26 8.61 -33.56 -18.50
N SER A 27 8.88 -34.52 -17.61
CA SER A 27 8.26 -35.86 -17.56
C SER A 27 6.77 -35.81 -17.17
N ASP A 28 5.95 -36.77 -17.64
CA ASP A 28 4.52 -36.94 -17.33
C ASP A 28 4.21 -36.89 -15.82
N PHE A 29 5.16 -37.29 -14.98
CA PHE A 29 5.08 -37.20 -13.52
C PHE A 29 4.94 -35.75 -12.99
N ASN A 30 5.59 -34.79 -13.64
CA ASN A 30 5.50 -33.37 -13.25
C ASN A 30 4.12 -32.77 -13.59
N ILE A 31 3.47 -33.28 -14.64
CA ILE A 31 2.12 -32.87 -15.04
C ILE A 31 1.10 -33.37 -14.01
N HIS A 32 1.22 -34.62 -13.58
CA HIS A 32 0.33 -35.19 -12.57
C HIS A 32 0.43 -34.41 -11.24
N ARG A 33 1.64 -34.17 -10.73
CA ARG A 33 1.87 -33.40 -9.50
C ARG A 33 1.30 -31.99 -9.56
N THR A 34 1.41 -31.33 -10.72
CA THR A 34 0.88 -29.97 -10.91
C THR A 34 -0.65 -29.96 -10.87
N LEU A 35 -1.29 -31.00 -11.41
CA LEU A 35 -2.75 -31.14 -11.40
C LEU A 35 -3.29 -31.59 -10.04
N GLU A 36 -2.55 -32.44 -9.31
CA GLU A 36 -2.88 -32.80 -7.92
C GLU A 36 -2.95 -31.54 -7.03
N GLY A 37 -2.00 -30.62 -7.16
CA GLY A 37 -2.01 -29.35 -6.43
C GLY A 37 -3.22 -28.45 -6.75
N GLN A 38 -3.95 -28.68 -7.85
CA GLN A 38 -5.16 -27.92 -8.18
C GLN A 38 -6.41 -28.43 -7.45
N ILE A 39 -6.39 -29.63 -6.88
CA ILE A 39 -7.55 -30.22 -6.19
C ILE A 39 -8.00 -29.33 -5.03
N GLU A 40 -7.06 -28.98 -4.15
CA GLU A 40 -7.31 -28.21 -2.92
C GLU A 40 -7.20 -26.69 -3.15
N ALA A 41 -6.85 -26.25 -4.35
CA ALA A 41 -6.58 -24.84 -4.62
C ALA A 41 -7.84 -23.97 -4.54
N GLU A 42 -7.85 -22.99 -3.65
CA GLU A 42 -8.94 -22.00 -3.50
C GLU A 42 -8.88 -20.91 -4.61
N ARG A 43 -8.79 -21.34 -5.88
CA ARG A 43 -8.78 -20.45 -7.06
C ARG A 43 -9.40 -21.14 -8.27
N TRP A 44 -9.74 -20.38 -9.31
CA TRP A 44 -10.17 -20.97 -10.58
C TRP A 44 -9.01 -21.66 -11.28
N THR A 45 -9.13 -22.97 -11.50
CA THR A 45 -8.06 -23.85 -11.98
C THR A 45 -8.34 -24.41 -13.38
N GLN A 46 -7.39 -25.17 -13.92
CA GLN A 46 -7.57 -25.87 -15.18
C GLN A 46 -8.56 -27.04 -15.04
N LEU A 47 -8.59 -27.71 -13.87
CA LEU A 47 -9.59 -28.73 -13.57
C LEU A 47 -11.00 -28.15 -13.69
N ASP A 48 -11.23 -26.94 -13.20
CA ASP A 48 -12.56 -26.29 -13.25
C ASP A 48 -12.99 -26.01 -14.70
N ARG A 49 -12.09 -25.44 -15.52
CA ARG A 49 -12.35 -25.22 -16.96
C ARG A 49 -12.60 -26.53 -17.71
N GLN A 50 -12.00 -27.63 -17.29
CA GLN A 50 -12.24 -28.94 -17.88
C GLN A 50 -13.61 -29.49 -17.44
N LEU A 51 -13.95 -29.39 -16.16
CA LEU A 51 -15.22 -29.83 -15.60
C LEU A 51 -16.40 -29.08 -16.24
N VAL A 52 -16.31 -27.75 -16.41
CA VAL A 52 -17.34 -26.97 -17.11
C VAL A 52 -17.50 -27.41 -18.57
N ARG A 53 -16.40 -27.75 -19.25
CA ARG A 53 -16.46 -28.29 -20.62
C ARG A 53 -17.08 -29.68 -20.67
N ASP A 54 -16.73 -30.55 -19.72
CA ASP A 54 -17.28 -31.91 -19.61
C ASP A 54 -18.78 -31.90 -19.32
N ALA A 55 -19.27 -30.90 -18.57
CA ALA A 55 -20.70 -30.67 -18.32
C ALA A 55 -21.50 -30.35 -19.60
N GLY A 56 -20.84 -29.79 -20.62
CA GLY A 56 -21.45 -29.44 -21.90
C GLY A 56 -22.73 -28.60 -21.76
N LYS A 57 -23.74 -28.87 -22.60
CA LYS A 57 -25.03 -28.17 -22.56
C LYS A 57 -25.94 -28.64 -21.43
N SER A 58 -25.70 -29.82 -20.84
CA SER A 58 -26.54 -30.35 -19.77
C SER A 58 -26.25 -29.67 -18.43
N GLY A 59 -25.08 -29.05 -18.26
CA GLY A 59 -24.66 -28.47 -16.97
C GLY A 59 -24.39 -29.51 -15.88
N ILE A 60 -24.52 -30.80 -16.22
CA ILE A 60 -24.31 -31.95 -15.33
C ILE A 60 -23.03 -32.67 -15.75
N ILE A 61 -22.15 -32.84 -14.78
CA ILE A 61 -20.89 -33.58 -14.89
C ILE A 61 -21.15 -34.98 -14.36
N ASP A 62 -21.23 -35.95 -15.27
CA ASP A 62 -21.44 -37.36 -14.95
C ASP A 62 -20.11 -38.11 -14.93
N LEU A 63 -19.67 -38.48 -13.72
CA LEU A 63 -18.47 -39.27 -13.46
C LEU A 63 -18.80 -40.68 -12.97
N ALA A 64 -20.03 -41.18 -13.17
CA ALA A 64 -20.36 -42.55 -12.83
C ALA A 64 -19.51 -43.55 -13.65
N PRO A 65 -18.97 -44.63 -13.04
CA PRO A 65 -18.25 -45.66 -13.77
C PRO A 65 -19.18 -46.32 -14.79
N ARG A 66 -18.82 -46.30 -16.08
CA ARG A 66 -19.58 -46.97 -17.13
C ARG A 66 -18.87 -48.25 -17.54
N ALA A 67 -19.61 -49.37 -17.60
CA ALA A 67 -19.05 -50.69 -17.90
C ALA A 67 -18.40 -50.77 -19.30
N ASP A 68 -18.76 -49.87 -20.21
CA ASP A 68 -18.27 -49.76 -21.58
C ASP A 68 -17.09 -48.77 -21.75
N ARG A 69 -16.68 -48.07 -20.68
CA ARG A 69 -15.72 -46.96 -20.78
C ARG A 69 -14.73 -46.95 -19.61
N GLN A 70 -13.46 -47.13 -19.92
CA GLN A 70 -12.38 -46.99 -18.94
C GLN A 70 -12.35 -45.54 -18.41
N PRO A 71 -12.28 -45.31 -17.08
CA PRO A 71 -12.12 -43.98 -16.49
C PRO A 71 -10.90 -43.27 -17.10
N ASP A 72 -10.98 -41.95 -17.25
CA ASP A 72 -9.83 -41.18 -17.71
C ASP A 72 -8.72 -41.16 -16.64
N GLU A 73 -7.47 -40.97 -17.08
CA GLU A 73 -6.29 -40.92 -16.19
C GLU A 73 -6.41 -39.83 -15.09
N PHE A 74 -7.27 -38.84 -15.32
CA PHE A 74 -7.52 -37.71 -14.43
C PHE A 74 -8.83 -37.84 -13.64
N HIS A 75 -9.51 -38.99 -13.68
CA HIS A 75 -10.82 -39.20 -13.06
C HIS A 75 -10.80 -38.92 -11.55
N ALA A 76 -9.79 -39.45 -10.86
CA ALA A 76 -9.60 -39.24 -9.43
C ALA A 76 -9.38 -37.76 -9.10
N LEU A 77 -8.62 -37.03 -9.93
CA LEU A 77 -8.38 -35.60 -9.74
C LEU A 77 -9.65 -34.77 -9.92
N LYS A 78 -10.50 -35.13 -10.91
CA LYS A 78 -11.80 -34.48 -11.14
C LYS A 78 -12.77 -34.70 -9.98
N ILE A 79 -12.85 -35.93 -9.45
CA ILE A 79 -13.68 -36.23 -8.27
C ILE A 79 -13.16 -35.47 -7.04
N GLY A 80 -11.85 -35.50 -6.80
CA GLY A 80 -11.22 -34.75 -5.71
C GLY A 80 -11.56 -33.27 -5.80
N ARG A 81 -11.38 -32.67 -6.99
CA ARG A 81 -11.69 -31.26 -7.20
C ARG A 81 -13.16 -30.93 -6.97
N LEU A 82 -14.10 -31.73 -7.50
CA LEU A 82 -15.54 -31.50 -7.31
C LEU A 82 -15.95 -31.55 -5.83
N ARG A 83 -15.33 -32.42 -5.03
CA ARG A 83 -15.54 -32.43 -3.57
C ARG A 83 -15.02 -31.15 -2.92
N THR A 84 -13.85 -30.65 -3.31
CA THR A 84 -13.35 -29.36 -2.82
C THR A 84 -14.31 -28.22 -3.20
N LEU A 85 -14.80 -28.20 -4.45
CA LEU A 85 -15.75 -27.20 -4.92
C LEU A 85 -17.08 -27.27 -4.16
N GLU A 86 -17.53 -28.46 -3.76
CA GLU A 86 -18.70 -28.64 -2.91
C GLU A 86 -18.48 -28.09 -1.49
N VAL A 87 -17.32 -28.36 -0.88
CA VAL A 87 -16.95 -27.80 0.43
C VAL A 87 -16.88 -26.27 0.39
N LEU A 88 -16.34 -25.71 -0.70
CA LEU A 88 -16.34 -24.25 -0.95
C LEU A 88 -17.73 -23.71 -1.32
N GLY A 89 -18.75 -24.57 -1.44
CA GLY A 89 -20.13 -24.17 -1.73
C GLY A 89 -20.37 -23.69 -3.16
N VAL A 90 -19.45 -23.93 -4.10
CA VAL A 90 -19.54 -23.51 -5.51
C VAL A 90 -19.89 -24.66 -6.46
N ALA A 91 -20.02 -25.88 -5.95
CA ALA A 91 -20.59 -27.03 -6.65
C ALA A 91 -21.60 -27.77 -5.76
N GLY A 92 -22.39 -28.65 -6.36
CA GLY A 92 -23.31 -29.52 -5.63
C GLY A 92 -23.56 -30.84 -6.35
N GLN A 93 -24.03 -31.83 -5.61
CA GLN A 93 -24.34 -33.16 -6.12
C GLN A 93 -25.84 -33.28 -6.48
N VAL A 94 -26.16 -33.79 -7.68
CA VAL A 94 -27.54 -34.05 -8.14
C VAL A 94 -27.88 -35.53 -8.03
N GLY A 95 -26.88 -36.41 -8.11
CA GLY A 95 -27.05 -37.86 -8.04
C GLY A 95 -25.72 -38.58 -7.79
N HIS A 96 -25.72 -39.91 -7.70
CA HIS A 96 -24.48 -40.68 -7.50
C HIS A 96 -23.46 -40.37 -8.59
N SER A 97 -22.31 -39.80 -8.21
CA SER A 97 -21.25 -39.35 -9.12
C SER A 97 -21.68 -38.34 -10.18
N GLN A 98 -22.78 -37.62 -9.96
CA GLN A 98 -23.30 -36.57 -10.84
C GLN A 98 -23.32 -35.22 -10.12
N TRP A 99 -22.63 -34.26 -10.69
CA TRP A 99 -22.35 -32.96 -10.08
C TRP A 99 -22.78 -31.82 -10.99
N PHE A 100 -23.04 -30.66 -10.42
CA PHE A 100 -23.13 -29.40 -11.15
C PHE A 100 -22.22 -28.36 -10.49
N ILE A 101 -21.69 -27.46 -11.31
CA ILE A 101 -20.96 -26.28 -10.85
C ILE A 101 -21.94 -25.10 -10.90
N LYS A 102 -21.98 -24.30 -9.84
CA LYS A 102 -22.87 -23.13 -9.77
C LYS A 102 -22.44 -22.07 -10.79
N PRO A 103 -23.37 -21.29 -11.38
CA PRO A 103 -23.03 -20.24 -12.35
C PRO A 103 -22.02 -19.21 -11.84
N GLU A 104 -22.08 -18.88 -10.55
CA GLU A 104 -21.20 -17.92 -9.87
C GLU A 104 -19.82 -18.49 -9.48
N ALA A 105 -19.57 -19.79 -9.70
CA ALA A 105 -18.37 -20.47 -9.21
C ALA A 105 -17.06 -19.84 -9.73
N GLU A 106 -17.03 -19.45 -11.00
CA GLU A 106 -15.83 -18.82 -11.59
C GLU A 106 -15.52 -17.48 -10.92
N THR A 107 -16.53 -16.65 -10.67
CA THR A 107 -16.37 -15.36 -9.98
C THR A 107 -15.90 -15.57 -8.54
N VAL A 108 -16.58 -16.42 -7.77
CA VAL A 108 -16.24 -16.69 -6.36
C VAL A 108 -14.82 -17.24 -6.23
N LEU A 109 -14.43 -18.19 -7.09
CA LEU A 109 -13.09 -18.76 -7.05
C LEU A 109 -12.01 -17.79 -7.53
N ARG A 110 -12.32 -16.86 -8.42
CA ARG A 110 -11.38 -15.78 -8.77
C ARG A 110 -11.15 -14.86 -7.58
N GLU A 111 -12.22 -14.43 -6.91
CA GLU A 111 -12.13 -13.58 -5.71
C GLU A 111 -11.35 -14.26 -4.57
N LEU A 112 -11.59 -15.56 -4.33
CA LEU A 112 -10.81 -16.34 -3.36
C LEU A 112 -9.33 -16.44 -3.75
N GLY A 113 -9.05 -16.65 -5.04
CA GLY A 113 -7.70 -16.71 -5.56
C GLY A 113 -6.95 -15.39 -5.37
N GLU A 114 -7.60 -14.28 -5.72
CA GLU A 114 -7.08 -12.92 -5.53
C GLU A 114 -6.83 -12.64 -4.04
N ARG A 115 -7.78 -12.99 -3.16
CA ARG A 115 -7.61 -12.87 -1.71
C ARG A 115 -6.39 -13.65 -1.22
N GLY A 116 -6.21 -14.89 -1.67
CA GLY A 116 -5.05 -15.71 -1.32
C GLY A 116 -3.72 -15.12 -1.81
N ASP A 117 -3.70 -14.53 -2.99
CA ASP A 117 -2.51 -13.90 -3.56
C ASP A 117 -2.16 -12.59 -2.83
N ILE A 118 -3.16 -11.78 -2.45
CA ILE A 118 -2.96 -10.59 -1.60
C ILE A 118 -2.41 -10.99 -0.22
N ILE A 119 -2.95 -12.03 0.42
CA ILE A 119 -2.44 -12.49 1.73
C ILE A 119 -0.97 -12.90 1.64
N LYS A 120 -0.58 -13.61 0.57
CA LYS A 120 0.83 -13.98 0.33
C LYS A 120 1.71 -12.75 0.13
N GLN A 121 1.22 -11.77 -0.63
CA GLN A 121 1.93 -10.51 -0.86
C GLN A 121 2.15 -9.74 0.44
N MET A 122 1.10 -9.55 1.25
CA MET A 122 1.20 -8.91 2.57
C MET A 122 2.19 -9.65 3.47
N HIS A 123 2.10 -10.97 3.54
CA HIS A 123 3.01 -11.78 4.36
C HIS A 123 4.46 -11.59 3.92
N ARG A 124 4.75 -11.70 2.61
CA ARG A 124 6.08 -11.45 2.06
C ARG A 124 6.58 -10.05 2.43
N ALA A 125 5.77 -9.01 2.19
CA ALA A 125 6.14 -7.62 2.43
C ALA A 125 6.45 -7.32 3.90
N LEU A 126 5.73 -7.96 4.83
CA LEU A 126 5.98 -7.87 6.26
C LEU A 126 7.25 -8.64 6.67
N THR A 127 7.41 -9.88 6.20
CA THR A 127 8.57 -10.73 6.51
C THR A 127 9.88 -10.13 6.00
N GLU A 128 9.89 -9.52 4.81
CA GLU A 128 11.06 -8.81 4.27
C GLU A 128 11.53 -7.66 5.18
N ARG A 129 10.66 -7.15 6.05
CA ARG A 129 10.96 -6.10 7.05
C ARG A 129 11.15 -6.65 8.46
N GLY A 130 11.10 -7.96 8.66
CA GLY A 130 11.18 -8.58 9.98
C GLY A 130 9.97 -8.29 10.87
N ILE A 131 8.82 -7.96 10.27
CA ILE A 131 7.58 -7.67 11.00
C ILE A 131 6.72 -8.93 11.01
N GLU A 132 6.42 -9.45 12.20
CA GLU A 132 5.50 -10.58 12.35
C GLU A 132 4.09 -10.07 12.68
N ARG A 133 3.11 -10.47 11.86
CA ARG A 133 1.67 -10.23 12.09
C ARG A 133 0.91 -11.51 11.80
N GLY A 134 -0.08 -11.82 12.64
CA GLY A 134 -1.00 -12.92 12.37
C GLY A 134 -1.92 -12.59 11.20
N SER A 135 -2.15 -13.56 10.32
CA SER A 135 -3.06 -13.42 9.17
C SER A 135 -4.50 -13.08 9.56
N ALA A 136 -4.91 -13.41 10.79
CA ALA A 136 -6.20 -13.03 11.37
C ALA A 136 -6.39 -11.50 11.49
N ASN A 137 -5.30 -10.73 11.49
CA ASN A 137 -5.33 -9.27 11.59
C ASN A 137 -5.24 -8.59 10.22
N TYR A 138 -5.30 -9.34 9.12
CA TYR A 138 -5.26 -8.78 7.77
C TYR A 138 -6.65 -8.31 7.34
N VAL A 139 -6.72 -7.06 6.90
CA VAL A 139 -7.91 -6.43 6.32
C VAL A 139 -7.64 -6.18 4.85
N LEU A 140 -8.49 -6.73 3.99
CA LEU A 140 -8.31 -6.66 2.54
C LEU A 140 -9.31 -5.68 1.93
N ALA A 141 -8.89 -4.99 0.87
CA ALA A 141 -9.74 -4.09 0.09
C ALA A 141 -11.03 -4.80 -0.35
N GLY A 142 -12.16 -4.32 0.18
CA GLY A 142 -13.50 -4.92 0.07
C GLY A 142 -14.30 -4.79 1.37
N GLU A 143 -13.60 -4.66 2.50
CA GLU A 143 -14.19 -4.40 3.81
C GLU A 143 -14.12 -2.88 4.09
N SER A 144 -15.26 -2.27 4.46
CA SER A 144 -15.53 -0.82 4.57
C SER A 144 -14.32 0.10 4.88
N LEU A 145 -14.12 1.12 4.03
CA LEU A 145 -13.12 2.19 4.14
C LEU A 145 -13.64 3.41 4.94
N ASP A 146 -14.64 3.23 5.81
CA ASP A 146 -15.30 4.35 6.49
C ASP A 146 -14.51 4.91 7.68
N VAL A 147 -13.43 4.23 8.10
CA VAL A 147 -12.54 4.68 9.18
C VAL A 147 -11.20 5.13 8.59
N PRO A 148 -10.67 6.32 8.95
CA PRO A 148 -9.34 6.74 8.53
C PRO A 148 -8.28 5.76 9.05
N ILE A 149 -7.47 5.22 8.14
CA ILE A 149 -6.41 4.27 8.47
C ILE A 149 -5.11 5.05 8.62
N VAL A 150 -4.54 5.09 9.83
CA VAL A 150 -3.20 5.64 10.07
C VAL A 150 -2.25 4.51 10.39
N GLY A 151 -1.05 4.51 9.80
CA GLY A 151 -0.09 3.45 10.04
C GLY A 151 1.24 3.62 9.32
N ARG A 152 2.11 2.63 9.50
CA ARG A 152 3.39 2.52 8.81
C ARG A 152 3.18 1.92 7.42
N LEU A 153 3.67 2.60 6.38
CA LEU A 153 3.68 2.07 5.02
C LEU A 153 4.68 0.90 4.93
N ILE A 154 4.20 -0.29 4.60
CA ILE A 154 5.03 -1.49 4.41
C ILE A 154 5.51 -1.58 2.98
N GLU A 155 4.61 -1.42 2.02
CA GLU A 155 4.93 -1.36 0.60
C GLU A 155 3.80 -0.67 -0.19
N ARG A 156 4.12 -0.31 -1.43
CA ARG A 156 3.14 0.06 -2.45
C ARG A 156 3.60 -0.46 -3.80
N GLY A 157 2.66 -0.67 -4.72
CA GLY A 157 2.97 -1.13 -6.07
C GLY A 157 1.81 -0.90 -7.03
N LEU A 158 2.01 -1.32 -8.28
CA LEU A 158 0.94 -1.39 -9.27
C LEU A 158 0.09 -2.63 -9.00
N ASP A 159 -1.23 -2.45 -9.04
CA ASP A 159 -2.21 -3.53 -8.93
C ASP A 159 -2.61 -4.03 -10.33
N ASP A 160 -2.83 -3.10 -11.27
CA ASP A 160 -3.06 -3.39 -12.69
C ASP A 160 -2.32 -2.35 -13.56
N GLU A 161 -1.31 -2.81 -14.31
CA GLU A 161 -0.51 -1.95 -15.19
C GLU A 161 -1.32 -1.33 -16.33
N LEU A 162 -2.37 -2.02 -16.81
CA LEU A 162 -3.20 -1.54 -17.92
C LEU A 162 -4.14 -0.43 -17.46
N ASN A 163 -4.67 -0.56 -16.24
CA ASN A 163 -5.61 0.40 -15.67
C ASN A 163 -4.93 1.48 -14.82
N GLY A 164 -3.63 1.34 -14.54
CA GLY A 164 -2.86 2.27 -13.71
C GLY A 164 -3.29 2.30 -12.24
N THR A 165 -3.98 1.24 -11.77
CA THR A 165 -4.38 1.11 -10.38
C THR A 165 -3.18 0.73 -9.54
N ALA A 166 -3.20 1.15 -8.28
CA ALA A 166 -2.14 0.87 -7.34
C ALA A 166 -2.69 0.20 -6.09
N TYR A 167 -1.80 -0.38 -5.32
CA TYR A 167 -2.10 -0.88 -4.00
C TYR A 167 -1.08 -0.36 -2.99
N ALA A 168 -1.46 -0.41 -1.72
CA ALA A 168 -0.56 -0.17 -0.61
C ALA A 168 -0.86 -1.11 0.55
N VAL A 169 0.20 -1.53 1.25
CA VAL A 169 0.11 -2.31 2.48
C VAL A 169 0.51 -1.41 3.64
N VAL A 170 -0.38 -1.26 4.62
CA VAL A 170 -0.19 -0.39 5.78
C VAL A 170 -0.36 -1.20 7.07
N ASP A 171 0.64 -1.16 7.93
CA ASP A 171 0.58 -1.70 9.29
C ASP A 171 -0.03 -0.62 10.21
N GLY A 172 -1.31 -0.79 10.53
CA GLY A 172 -2.16 0.22 11.15
C GLY A 172 -1.93 0.36 12.66
N VAL A 173 -2.11 1.58 13.18
CA VAL A 173 -2.08 1.85 14.62
C VAL A 173 -3.25 1.19 15.37
N ASP A 174 -4.25 0.70 14.63
CA ASP A 174 -5.34 -0.13 15.13
C ASP A 174 -4.93 -1.60 15.38
N GLY A 175 -3.67 -1.95 15.10
CA GLY A 175 -3.12 -3.30 15.30
C GLY A 175 -3.41 -4.26 14.13
N ARG A 176 -4.02 -3.77 13.05
CA ARG A 176 -4.35 -4.56 11.85
C ARG A 176 -3.43 -4.18 10.69
N THR A 177 -3.19 -5.12 9.78
CA THR A 177 -2.49 -4.84 8.51
C THR A 177 -3.52 -4.69 7.40
N HIS A 178 -3.49 -3.57 6.70
CA HIS A 178 -4.47 -3.20 5.69
C HIS A 178 -3.85 -3.30 4.30
N HIS A 179 -4.50 -4.02 3.40
CA HIS A 179 -4.23 -3.95 1.97
C HIS A 179 -5.26 -3.03 1.31
N ILE A 180 -4.81 -1.92 0.76
CA ILE A 180 -5.64 -0.85 0.24
C ILE A 180 -5.49 -0.79 -1.27
N LYS A 181 -6.60 -0.93 -2.01
CA LYS A 181 -6.66 -0.69 -3.45
C LYS A 181 -6.90 0.80 -3.71
N LEU A 182 -6.15 1.35 -4.65
CA LEU A 182 -6.14 2.76 -5.01
C LEU A 182 -6.40 2.90 -6.51
N SER A 183 -7.24 3.85 -6.88
CA SER A 183 -7.64 4.02 -8.28
C SER A 183 -6.52 4.48 -9.19
N GLN A 184 -5.46 5.08 -8.65
CA GLN A 184 -4.35 5.66 -9.39
C GLN A 184 -3.04 5.53 -8.60
N LEU A 185 -1.91 5.48 -9.31
CA LEU A 185 -0.58 5.35 -8.71
C LEU A 185 -0.19 6.54 -7.81
N ASP A 186 -0.56 7.75 -8.18
CA ASP A 186 -0.28 8.96 -7.39
C ASP A 186 -1.05 8.99 -6.07
N ALA A 187 -2.22 8.33 -6.00
CA ALA A 187 -2.99 8.16 -4.77
C ALA A 187 -2.26 7.30 -3.73
N ALA A 188 -1.23 6.54 -4.10
CA ALA A 188 -0.39 5.78 -3.16
C ALA A 188 0.69 6.65 -2.49
N GLY A 189 0.74 7.95 -2.82
CA GLY A 189 1.76 8.88 -2.37
C GLY A 189 3.14 8.56 -2.96
N ASP A 190 4.14 9.33 -2.56
CA ASP A 190 5.53 9.21 -3.03
C ASP A 190 6.53 8.90 -1.90
N SER A 191 6.09 8.80 -0.64
CA SER A 191 6.97 8.51 0.52
C SER A 191 7.63 7.14 0.42
N ARG A 192 8.72 6.95 1.15
CA ARG A 192 9.39 5.65 1.21
C ARG A 192 8.60 4.68 2.10
N PRO A 193 8.71 3.37 1.88
CA PRO A 193 8.29 2.42 2.88
C PRO A 193 8.96 2.67 4.24
N GLY A 194 8.20 2.53 5.33
CA GLY A 194 8.59 2.90 6.70
C GLY A 194 7.94 4.20 7.16
N SER A 195 7.60 5.11 6.24
CA SER A 195 6.91 6.37 6.53
C SER A 195 5.54 6.16 7.19
N ILE A 196 5.08 7.14 7.96
CA ILE A 196 3.74 7.18 8.53
C ILE A 196 2.78 7.80 7.52
N VAL A 197 1.73 7.07 7.18
CA VAL A 197 0.72 7.46 6.19
C VAL A 197 -0.68 7.42 6.79
N GLU A 198 -1.58 8.16 6.18
CA GLU A 198 -3.00 8.16 6.49
C GLU A 198 -3.83 7.97 5.23
N LEU A 199 -4.72 6.98 5.24
CA LEU A 199 -5.75 6.86 4.23
C LEU A 199 -6.81 7.95 4.45
N ARG A 200 -6.94 8.84 3.48
CA ARG A 200 -7.94 9.89 3.46
C ARG A 200 -8.94 9.68 2.35
N THR A 201 -10.18 10.00 2.67
CA THR A 201 -11.25 10.18 1.69
C THR A 201 -11.31 11.64 1.27
N PHE A 202 -11.50 11.90 -0.02
CA PHE A 202 -11.81 13.23 -0.56
C PHE A 202 -12.81 13.11 -1.72
N GLU A 203 -13.48 14.21 -2.06
CA GLU A 203 -14.28 14.30 -3.28
C GLU A 203 -13.42 14.87 -4.41
N ASP A 204 -13.42 14.21 -5.56
CA ASP A 204 -12.74 14.75 -6.74
C ASP A 204 -13.56 15.85 -7.42
N ALA A 205 -13.03 16.42 -8.51
CA ALA A 205 -13.70 17.49 -9.27
C ALA A 205 -15.06 17.09 -9.87
N ARG A 206 -15.41 15.80 -9.87
CA ARG A 206 -16.69 15.26 -10.33
C ARG A 206 -17.64 14.92 -9.18
N GLY A 207 -17.23 15.16 -7.93
CA GLY A 207 -17.99 14.79 -6.74
C GLY A 207 -17.92 13.29 -6.41
N GLU A 208 -17.00 12.54 -7.03
CA GLU A 208 -16.83 11.13 -6.71
C GLU A 208 -15.94 10.99 -5.47
N ARG A 209 -16.35 10.12 -4.54
CA ARG A 209 -15.57 9.79 -3.35
C ARG A 209 -14.32 9.00 -3.78
N ARG A 210 -13.15 9.59 -3.57
CA ARG A 210 -11.83 9.01 -3.84
C ARG A 210 -11.07 8.80 -2.54
N VAL A 211 -10.10 7.89 -2.58
CA VAL A 211 -9.18 7.63 -1.47
C VAL A 211 -7.74 7.82 -1.90
N ALA A 212 -6.90 8.37 -1.02
CA ALA A 212 -5.47 8.51 -1.21
C ALA A 212 -4.71 8.42 0.11
N LEU A 213 -3.45 7.99 0.03
CA LEU A 213 -2.51 8.00 1.14
C LEU A 213 -1.85 9.37 1.26
N ALA A 214 -2.15 10.05 2.37
CA ALA A 214 -1.46 11.27 2.76
C ALA A 214 -0.26 10.92 3.66
N VAL A 215 0.90 11.48 3.35
CA VAL A 215 2.12 11.29 4.14
C VAL A 215 2.02 12.16 5.40
N ARG A 216 2.08 11.53 6.57
CA ARG A 216 2.08 12.21 7.88
C ARG A 216 3.49 12.42 8.43
N ALA A 217 4.41 11.51 8.15
CA ALA A 217 5.84 11.67 8.36
C ALA A 217 6.60 10.78 7.39
N ASP A 218 7.63 11.32 6.74
CA ASP A 218 8.51 10.51 5.88
C ASP A 218 9.46 9.63 6.69
N LEU A 219 9.82 10.04 7.90
CA LEU A 219 10.68 9.28 8.80
C LEU A 219 9.93 8.04 9.32
N ASP A 220 10.65 6.93 9.40
CA ASP A 220 10.16 5.76 10.13
C ASP A 220 9.97 6.07 11.63
N ILE A 221 9.21 5.21 12.31
CA ILE A 221 8.80 5.47 13.69
C ILE A 221 10.00 5.57 14.65
N GLN A 222 11.03 4.73 14.47
CA GLN A 222 12.19 4.69 15.36
C GLN A 222 13.12 5.88 15.14
N ALA A 223 13.28 6.31 13.88
CA ALA A 223 14.04 7.50 13.53
C ALA A 223 13.45 8.78 14.14
N GLN A 224 12.16 8.80 14.48
CA GLN A 224 11.52 9.95 15.12
C GLN A 224 11.98 10.15 16.58
N VAL A 225 12.43 9.12 17.30
CA VAL A 225 12.83 9.24 18.72
C VAL A 225 13.90 10.31 18.93
N ASN A 226 14.94 10.28 18.11
CA ASN A 226 16.11 11.14 18.22
C ASN A 226 16.12 12.30 17.20
N ALA A 227 14.99 12.53 16.51
CA ALA A 227 14.93 13.55 15.49
C ALA A 227 14.99 14.96 16.10
N THR A 228 15.82 15.83 15.54
CA THR A 228 15.97 17.21 15.99
C THR A 228 14.71 18.06 15.74
N GLY A 229 13.95 17.72 14.68
CA GLY A 229 12.75 18.44 14.26
C GLY A 229 11.45 17.92 14.88
N ALA A 230 10.34 18.57 14.53
CA ALA A 230 9.00 18.25 15.03
C ALA A 230 8.42 17.02 14.33
N THR A 231 8.30 15.91 15.04
CA THR A 231 7.91 14.62 14.48
C THR A 231 6.39 14.38 14.49
N TRP A 232 5.94 13.27 13.90
CA TRP A 232 4.54 12.85 14.03
C TRP A 232 4.21 12.43 15.46
N LEU A 233 5.15 11.81 16.20
CA LEU A 233 5.01 11.51 17.62
C LEU A 233 4.71 12.77 18.45
N ASP A 234 5.43 13.87 18.19
CA ASP A 234 5.25 15.12 18.92
C ASP A 234 3.86 15.72 18.64
N ARG A 235 3.40 15.67 17.38
CA ARG A 235 2.04 16.12 17.00
C ARG A 235 0.95 15.26 17.65
N GLN A 236 1.16 13.95 17.73
CA GLN A 236 0.25 13.01 18.38
C GLN A 236 0.20 13.25 19.90
N ALA A 237 1.33 13.55 20.54
CA ALA A 237 1.42 13.77 21.98
C ALA A 237 0.72 15.07 22.45
N VAL A 238 0.71 16.11 21.61
CA VAL A 238 0.08 17.41 21.93
C VAL A 238 -1.29 17.61 21.27
N ALA A 239 -1.77 16.63 20.50
CA ALA A 239 -3.07 16.69 19.83
C ALA A 239 -4.21 16.81 20.85
N ARG A 240 -5.23 17.60 20.51
CA ARG A 240 -6.47 17.69 21.32
C ARG A 240 -7.24 16.36 21.31
N ASP A 241 -7.23 15.68 20.17
CA ASP A 241 -7.85 14.39 19.95
C ASP A 241 -6.81 13.44 19.32
N PRO A 242 -5.97 12.79 20.14
CA PRO A 242 -4.95 11.89 19.65
C PRO A 242 -5.58 10.63 19.08
N ILE A 243 -4.98 10.10 18.01
CA ILE A 243 -5.41 8.83 17.40
C ILE A 243 -5.35 7.70 18.45
N ALA A 244 -6.41 6.90 18.54
CA ALA A 244 -6.43 5.74 19.42
C ALA A 244 -5.39 4.70 18.96
N LEU A 245 -4.54 4.25 19.88
CA LEU A 245 -3.50 3.26 19.63
C LEU A 245 -3.90 1.91 20.22
N SER A 246 -3.90 0.87 19.40
CA SER A 246 -4.11 -0.51 19.84
C SER A 246 -3.03 -0.96 20.83
N GLU A 247 -3.37 -1.87 21.73
CA GLU A 247 -2.43 -2.49 22.68
C GLU A 247 -1.52 -3.53 22.01
N GLY A 248 -1.72 -3.82 20.72
CA GLY A 248 -0.92 -4.76 19.95
C GLY A 248 -0.51 -4.23 18.58
N GLY A 249 0.40 -4.96 17.92
CA GLY A 249 0.91 -4.61 16.60
C GLY A 249 1.58 -3.23 16.58
N PHE A 250 1.39 -2.48 15.51
CA PHE A 250 2.01 -1.17 15.35
C PHE A 250 1.52 -0.13 16.37
N GLY A 251 0.30 -0.26 16.90
CA GLY A 251 -0.21 0.63 17.95
C GLY A 251 0.64 0.59 19.23
N ALA A 252 1.06 -0.61 19.64
CA ALA A 252 1.95 -0.81 20.79
C ALA A 252 3.35 -0.26 20.51
N GLU A 253 3.91 -0.52 19.32
CA GLU A 253 5.20 0.02 18.90
C GLU A 253 5.21 1.56 18.95
N VAL A 254 4.15 2.21 18.45
CA VAL A 254 4.01 3.67 18.50
C VAL A 254 3.99 4.17 19.94
N ARG A 255 3.24 3.51 20.83
CA ARG A 255 3.14 3.92 22.24
C ARG A 255 4.49 3.86 22.95
N GLU A 256 5.21 2.76 22.79
CA GLU A 256 6.57 2.63 23.33
C GLU A 256 7.50 3.72 22.79
N THR A 257 7.41 3.99 21.48
CA THR A 257 8.25 5.01 20.84
C THR A 257 7.87 6.43 21.30
N MET A 258 6.60 6.71 21.58
CA MET A 258 6.16 7.98 22.17
C MET A 258 6.78 8.18 23.57
N ASP A 259 6.87 7.13 24.38
CA ASP A 259 7.52 7.19 25.70
C ASP A 259 9.02 7.46 25.55
N GLN A 260 9.71 6.77 24.63
CA GLN A 260 11.13 7.01 24.35
C GLN A 260 11.39 8.44 23.85
N ARG A 261 10.54 8.94 22.95
CA ARG A 261 10.60 10.32 22.44
C ARG A 261 10.37 11.33 23.56
N ALA A 262 9.44 11.06 24.47
CA ALA A 262 9.21 11.92 25.62
C ALA A 262 10.44 12.01 26.53
N GLU A 263 11.10 10.88 26.83
CA GLU A 263 12.35 10.87 27.60
C GLU A 263 13.49 11.62 26.90
N HIS A 264 13.60 11.46 25.57
CA HIS A 264 14.56 12.24 24.78
C HIS A 264 14.33 13.75 24.92
N LEU A 265 13.07 14.21 24.77
CA LEU A 265 12.71 15.62 24.92
C LEU A 265 12.90 16.14 26.35
N ILE A 266 12.72 15.29 27.38
CA ILE A 266 13.06 15.63 28.77
C ILE A 266 14.56 15.88 28.90
N GLY A 267 15.39 15.01 28.31
CA GLY A 267 16.85 15.18 28.28
C GLY A 267 17.30 16.48 27.60
N GLU A 268 16.53 16.96 26.60
CA GLU A 268 16.78 18.24 25.93
C GLU A 268 16.15 19.46 26.65
N GLY A 269 15.45 19.26 27.77
CA GLY A 269 14.75 20.34 28.49
C GLY A 269 13.51 20.88 27.76
N LEU A 270 12.98 20.14 26.79
CA LEU A 270 11.78 20.47 26.01
C LEU A 270 10.52 19.77 26.54
N ALA A 271 10.66 18.94 27.56
CA ALA A 271 9.58 18.35 28.33
C ALA A 271 10.01 18.13 29.78
N GLU A 272 9.05 17.94 30.67
CA GLU A 272 9.30 17.65 32.08
C GLU A 272 8.28 16.64 32.61
N ARG A 273 8.70 15.81 33.57
CA ARG A 273 7.82 14.84 34.23
C ARG A 273 7.21 15.48 35.48
N GLN A 274 5.91 15.77 35.45
CA GLN A 274 5.15 16.33 36.56
C GLN A 274 4.05 15.36 37.00
N SER A 275 4.09 14.92 38.27
CA SER A 275 3.06 14.05 38.87
C SER A 275 2.72 12.81 38.02
N GLY A 276 3.73 12.17 37.43
CA GLY A 276 3.57 10.99 36.58
C GLY A 276 3.15 11.27 35.13
N ARG A 277 2.88 12.53 34.76
CA ARG A 277 2.57 12.95 33.38
C ARG A 277 3.74 13.70 32.77
N VAL A 278 3.89 13.60 31.45
CA VAL A 278 4.83 14.41 30.69
C VAL A 278 4.16 15.72 30.30
N VAL A 279 4.80 16.84 30.64
CA VAL A 279 4.39 18.19 30.26
C VAL A 279 5.40 18.72 29.25
N PHE A 280 4.94 19.00 28.05
CA PHE A 280 5.79 19.53 26.98
C PHE A 280 5.95 21.05 27.09
N ALA A 281 7.11 21.54 26.68
CA ALA A 281 7.38 22.97 26.60
C ALA A 281 6.35 23.69 25.72
N ARG A 282 6.03 24.94 26.09
CA ARG A 282 5.14 25.77 25.26
C ARG A 282 5.75 25.94 23.88
N ARG A 283 4.92 25.87 22.84
CA ARG A 283 5.33 25.97 21.43
C ARG A 283 6.35 24.89 20.99
N LEU A 284 6.38 23.72 21.65
CA LEU A 284 7.28 22.60 21.33
C LEU A 284 7.48 22.39 19.82
N LEU A 285 6.38 22.25 19.07
CA LEU A 285 6.43 21.96 17.64
C LEU A 285 7.14 23.06 16.84
N ASN A 286 6.93 24.34 17.19
CA ASN A 286 7.62 25.45 16.53
C ASN A 286 9.10 25.46 16.90
N THR A 287 9.44 25.27 18.18
CA THR A 287 10.82 25.23 18.66
C THR A 287 11.64 24.13 17.94
N LEU A 288 11.10 22.92 17.85
CA LEU A 288 11.74 21.81 17.17
C LEU A 288 11.90 22.07 15.66
N ARG A 289 10.85 22.58 15.01
CA ARG A 289 10.89 22.94 13.58
C ARG A 289 11.94 24.02 13.31
N ASP A 290 11.96 25.08 14.10
CA ASP A 290 12.86 26.21 13.88
C ASP A 290 14.32 25.80 14.11
N ARG A 291 14.58 24.89 15.07
CA ARG A 291 15.90 24.28 15.28
C ARG A 291 16.35 23.46 14.06
N GLU A 292 15.50 22.59 13.53
CA GLU A 292 15.81 21.77 12.36
C GLU A 292 16.04 22.62 11.10
N LEU A 293 15.17 23.60 10.84
CA LEU A 293 15.31 24.49 9.69
C LEU A 293 16.52 25.41 9.80
N SER A 294 16.86 25.89 10.99
CA SER A 294 18.09 26.69 11.19
C SER A 294 19.34 25.88 10.90
N ALA A 295 19.41 24.65 11.42
CA ALA A 295 20.55 23.77 11.19
C ALA A 295 20.71 23.42 9.70
N LEU A 296 19.60 23.13 9.00
CA LEU A 296 19.65 22.90 7.56
C LEU A 296 20.04 24.17 6.78
N GLY A 297 19.45 25.31 7.13
CA GLY A 297 19.74 26.59 6.48
C GLY A 297 21.20 27.01 6.62
N GLU A 298 21.77 26.89 7.81
CA GLU A 298 23.21 27.15 8.06
C GLU A 298 24.11 26.22 7.22
N LYS A 299 23.78 24.93 7.17
CA LYS A 299 24.50 23.95 6.34
C LYS A 299 24.46 24.35 4.85
N LEU A 300 23.28 24.64 4.32
CA LEU A 300 23.11 24.99 2.91
C LEU A 300 23.77 26.34 2.57
N ALA A 301 23.74 27.30 3.49
CA ALA A 301 24.44 28.57 3.31
C ALA A 301 25.96 28.36 3.22
N ALA A 302 26.53 27.49 4.05
CA ALA A 302 27.95 27.13 3.98
C ALA A 302 28.31 26.39 2.68
N GLU A 303 27.43 25.54 2.17
CA GLU A 303 27.66 24.77 0.93
C GLU A 303 27.48 25.59 -0.36
N THR A 304 26.51 26.50 -0.38
CA THR A 304 26.13 27.27 -1.58
C THR A 304 26.71 28.68 -1.64
N GLY A 305 27.14 29.22 -0.50
CA GLY A 305 27.55 30.62 -0.35
C GLY A 305 26.39 31.63 -0.36
N LEU A 306 25.14 31.17 -0.46
CA LEU A 306 23.95 32.04 -0.40
C LEU A 306 23.51 32.24 1.05
N PRO A 307 23.12 33.46 1.47
CA PRO A 307 22.60 33.68 2.80
C PRO A 307 21.24 33.00 2.98
N PHE A 308 21.04 32.38 4.15
CA PHE A 308 19.76 31.81 4.55
C PHE A 308 18.86 32.87 5.16
N ASN A 309 17.74 33.15 4.51
CA ASN A 309 16.70 34.07 4.98
C ASN A 309 15.59 33.25 5.63
N ARG A 310 15.28 33.52 6.91
CA ARG A 310 14.10 32.91 7.55
C ARG A 310 12.85 33.52 6.94
N ALA A 311 11.90 32.69 6.53
CA ALA A 311 10.58 33.14 6.10
C ALA A 311 9.69 33.27 7.33
N ASP A 312 9.15 34.47 7.58
CA ASP A 312 8.15 34.67 8.62
C ASP A 312 6.76 34.29 8.12
N SER A 313 5.88 33.88 9.05
CA SER A 313 4.50 33.51 8.72
C SER A 313 3.73 34.69 8.11
N GLY A 314 3.18 34.51 6.91
CA GLY A 314 2.42 35.53 6.18
C GLY A 314 3.25 36.34 5.17
N GLU A 315 4.54 36.05 5.03
CA GLU A 315 5.38 36.70 4.02
C GLU A 315 5.12 36.17 2.61
N TYR A 316 5.31 37.06 1.64
CA TYR A 316 5.33 36.73 0.22
C TYR A 316 6.67 36.08 -0.12
N VAL A 317 6.62 34.89 -0.71
CA VAL A 317 7.79 34.12 -1.12
C VAL A 317 7.86 34.15 -2.64
N ALA A 318 8.98 34.56 -3.22
CA ALA A 318 9.21 34.49 -4.66
C ALA A 318 10.67 34.16 -4.98
N GLY A 319 10.88 33.28 -5.96
CA GLY A 319 12.21 32.84 -6.34
C GLY A 319 12.18 31.56 -7.17
N SER A 320 13.35 31.06 -7.50
CA SER A 320 13.51 29.82 -8.26
C SER A 320 13.44 28.62 -7.31
N TYR A 321 12.55 27.66 -7.60
CA TYR A 321 12.50 26.41 -6.83
C TYR A 321 13.70 25.53 -7.17
N ARG A 322 14.59 25.32 -6.19
CA ARG A 322 15.87 24.61 -6.38
C ARG A 322 15.79 23.12 -6.08
N GLN A 323 15.19 22.76 -4.95
CA GLN A 323 15.17 21.38 -4.45
C GLN A 323 14.19 21.19 -3.30
N ARG A 324 13.78 19.94 -3.10
CA ARG A 324 12.96 19.48 -1.96
C ARG A 324 13.81 18.80 -0.90
N PHE A 325 13.53 19.12 0.36
CA PHE A 325 14.07 18.47 1.54
C PHE A 325 12.98 17.69 2.27
N THR A 326 13.36 16.51 2.76
CA THR A 326 12.51 15.64 3.58
C THR A 326 13.06 15.66 5.00
N LEU A 327 12.35 16.29 5.93
CA LEU A 327 12.76 16.53 7.30
C LEU A 327 11.78 15.91 8.29
N ALA A 328 12.13 15.85 9.58
CA ALA A 328 11.22 15.40 10.62
C ALA A 328 9.98 16.30 10.71
N SER A 329 10.21 17.61 10.59
CA SER A 329 9.16 18.64 10.63
C SER A 329 8.24 18.66 9.42
N GLY A 330 8.54 17.87 8.38
CA GLY A 330 7.78 17.78 7.14
C GLY A 330 8.67 18.01 5.91
N ARG A 331 8.03 18.26 4.77
CA ARG A 331 8.73 18.51 3.51
C ARG A 331 8.86 19.99 3.26
N PHE A 332 10.06 20.41 2.86
CA PHE A 332 10.38 21.81 2.60
C PHE A 332 10.98 21.98 1.20
N ALA A 333 10.71 23.12 0.59
CA ALA A 333 11.28 23.55 -0.67
C ALA A 333 12.29 24.66 -0.41
N MET A 334 13.42 24.61 -1.10
CA MET A 334 14.36 25.73 -1.17
C MET A 334 13.97 26.65 -2.33
N ILE A 335 13.68 27.90 -2.00
CA ILE A 335 13.37 28.96 -2.94
C ILE A 335 14.53 29.95 -2.93
N ASP A 336 15.16 30.15 -4.08
CA ASP A 336 16.32 31.02 -4.27
C ASP A 336 15.92 32.27 -5.04
N ASP A 337 16.03 33.44 -4.41
CA ASP A 337 15.66 34.73 -4.98
C ASP A 337 16.82 35.45 -5.70
N GLY A 338 18.01 34.83 -5.71
CA GLY A 338 19.24 35.37 -6.28
C GLY A 338 20.06 36.24 -5.32
N LEU A 339 19.50 36.65 -4.17
CA LEU A 339 20.19 37.37 -3.09
C LEU A 339 20.41 36.46 -1.87
N GLY A 340 19.59 35.43 -1.72
CA GLY A 340 19.65 34.41 -0.70
C GLY A 340 18.66 33.29 -1.00
N PHE A 341 18.36 32.48 0.01
CA PHE A 341 17.33 31.47 -0.11
C PHE A 341 16.47 31.35 1.13
N GLN A 342 15.25 30.85 0.94
CA GLN A 342 14.30 30.53 1.99
C GLN A 342 13.96 29.04 1.96
N LEU A 343 13.67 28.48 3.14
CA LEU A 343 13.14 27.13 3.30
C LEU A 343 11.66 27.24 3.67
N VAL A 344 10.80 26.73 2.80
CA VAL A 344 9.35 26.92 2.93
C VAL A 344 8.60 25.60 2.78
N PRO A 345 7.40 25.45 3.38
CA PRO A 345 6.63 24.21 3.26
C PRO A 345 6.39 23.82 1.79
N TRP A 346 6.72 22.57 1.46
CA TRP A 346 6.57 22.03 0.10
C TRP A 346 5.13 21.58 -0.17
N SER A 347 4.69 21.71 -1.42
CA SER A 347 3.42 21.17 -1.90
C SER A 347 3.63 20.37 -3.20
N PRO A 348 2.81 19.33 -3.48
CA PRO A 348 2.96 18.52 -4.70
C PRO A 348 2.98 19.32 -6.01
N SER A 349 2.28 20.45 -6.06
CA SER A 349 2.25 21.34 -7.23
C SER A 349 3.62 21.95 -7.58
N LEU A 350 4.53 22.09 -6.62
CA LEU A 350 5.88 22.60 -6.86
C LEU A 350 6.76 21.65 -7.65
N GLU A 351 6.50 20.34 -7.60
CA GLU A 351 7.40 19.33 -8.15
C GLU A 351 7.66 19.55 -9.65
N LYS A 352 6.63 20.00 -10.39
CA LYS A 352 6.71 20.30 -11.83
C LYS A 352 7.41 21.63 -12.16
N GLN A 353 7.82 22.40 -11.15
CA GLN A 353 8.40 23.73 -11.29
C GLN A 353 9.89 23.76 -10.94
N LEU A 354 10.56 22.61 -10.90
CA LEU A 354 11.99 22.54 -10.60
C LEU A 354 12.79 23.44 -11.57
N GLY A 355 13.62 24.32 -11.00
CA GLY A 355 14.41 25.30 -11.73
C GLY A 355 13.62 26.50 -12.28
N ARG A 356 12.31 26.58 -12.06
CA ARG A 356 11.46 27.70 -12.49
C ARG A 356 11.21 28.68 -11.36
N HIS A 357 10.96 29.92 -11.76
CA HIS A 357 10.51 30.96 -10.84
C HIS A 357 9.07 30.69 -10.40
N VAL A 358 8.83 30.74 -9.10
CA VAL A 358 7.54 30.52 -8.46
C VAL A 358 7.31 31.64 -7.45
N SER A 359 6.04 31.94 -7.17
CA SER A 359 5.65 32.89 -6.12
C SER A 359 4.51 32.34 -5.30
N GLY A 360 4.37 32.76 -4.05
CA GLY A 360 3.28 32.31 -3.21
C GLY A 360 3.17 33.09 -1.91
N VAL A 361 2.05 32.88 -1.23
CA VAL A 361 1.75 33.49 0.07
C VAL A 361 1.59 32.39 1.10
N ALA A 362 2.28 32.52 2.23
CA ALA A 362 2.12 31.62 3.37
C ALA A 362 0.70 31.73 3.96
N ARG A 363 0.04 30.59 4.12
CA ARG A 363 -1.27 30.46 4.75
C ARG A 363 -1.15 30.26 6.26
N GLY A 364 -2.19 30.62 6.99
CA GLY A 364 -2.24 30.46 8.45
C GLY A 364 -2.24 29.01 8.95
N ASP A 365 -2.52 28.04 8.07
CA ASP A 365 -2.43 26.60 8.34
C ASP A 365 -1.01 26.03 8.14
N GLY A 366 -0.04 26.87 7.79
CA GLY A 366 1.34 26.46 7.53
C GLY A 366 1.59 25.92 6.12
N GLY A 367 0.61 25.98 5.20
CA GLY A 367 0.82 25.75 3.78
C GLY A 367 1.25 27.02 3.03
N ILE A 368 1.58 26.89 1.74
CA ILE A 368 1.73 28.02 0.83
C ILE A 368 0.68 27.90 -0.26
N ASP A 369 0.05 29.02 -0.60
CA ASP A 369 -0.72 29.13 -1.85
C ASP A 369 0.21 29.62 -2.96
N TRP A 370 0.43 28.79 -3.97
CA TRP A 370 1.41 29.03 -5.03
C TRP A 370 0.75 29.62 -6.27
N ASP A 371 1.27 30.75 -6.74
CA ASP A 371 1.04 31.27 -8.09
C ASP A 371 2.28 30.98 -8.96
N PHE A 372 2.05 30.21 -10.02
CA PHE A 372 3.11 29.78 -10.94
C PHE A 372 3.31 30.72 -12.13
N GLY A 373 2.52 31.79 -12.26
CA GLY A 373 2.62 32.76 -13.36
C GLY A 373 2.37 32.18 -14.76
N ARG A 374 1.57 32.84 -15.60
CA ARG A 374 1.47 32.43 -17.02
C ARG A 374 2.78 32.73 -17.74
N LYS A 375 3.21 31.81 -18.62
CA LYS A 375 4.22 32.06 -19.67
C LYS A 375 3.94 33.43 -20.30
N ARG A 376 4.72 34.45 -19.95
CA ARG A 376 4.85 35.66 -20.78
C ARG A 376 5.60 35.22 -22.03
N GLY A 377 4.85 34.79 -23.05
CA GLY A 377 5.37 34.74 -24.41
C GLY A 377 5.81 36.15 -24.76
N LEU A 378 7.10 36.31 -25.05
CA LEU A 378 7.64 37.51 -25.70
C LEU A 378 6.92 37.60 -27.05
N GLY A 379 5.90 38.47 -27.12
CA GLY A 379 5.43 39.00 -28.38
C GLY A 379 6.49 39.98 -28.87
N LEU A 380 7.12 39.63 -30.00
CA LEU A 380 7.77 40.59 -30.88
C LEU A 380 6.72 41.23 -31.76
#